data_AF-A0AAW5FVP3-F1
#
_entry.id   AF-A0AAW5FVP3-F1
#
_cell.length_a   1.000
_cell.length_b   1.000
_cell.length_c   1.000
_cell.angle_alpha   90.00
_cell.angle_beta   90.00
_cell.angle_gamma   90.00
#
_symmetry.space_group_name_H-M   'P 1'
#
loop_
_entity.id
_entity.type
_entity.pdbx_description
1 polymer ?
#
loop_
_entity_poly.entity_id
_entity_poly.type
_entity_poly.pdbx_seq_one_letter_code
_entity_poly.pdbx_strand_id
1 'polypeptide(L)'
;MLTSNKAILADFFRDNPAAIAPYLSETMKENDFDAARTGLSLVMQAQNVQMLARDAGLRRDALYRTFGGRIDPQLSRILRLFDALNVQACVVRADPSEVQSAPSWTAPDAFEGFAKRLTQGFASNRFEEAVLALKEVVLSQNVSALAREAGIERRSMYKTFGGAVDPNLSRILKVLAAMQLRLLVVPLPHRSGLPRPKLGRPPKAPKA
;
A
#
# COMPACT_ATOMS: atom_id res chain seq x y z
N MET A 1 8.55 -29.40 -3.58
CA MET A 1 9.18 -28.18 -4.14
C MET A 1 8.53 -26.87 -3.68
N LEU A 2 7.19 -26.77 -3.50
CA LEU A 2 6.55 -25.53 -3.00
C LEU A 2 6.96 -25.14 -1.56
N THR A 3 7.20 -26.10 -0.67
CA THR A 3 7.58 -25.85 0.73
C THR A 3 8.96 -25.20 0.84
N SER A 4 9.90 -25.60 -0.03
CA SER A 4 11.26 -25.04 -0.10
C SER A 4 11.23 -23.57 -0.52
N ASN A 5 10.40 -23.22 -1.51
CA ASN A 5 10.27 -21.83 -1.97
C ASN A 5 9.65 -20.94 -0.88
N LYS A 6 8.64 -21.44 -0.15
CA LYS A 6 8.04 -20.71 0.97
C LYS A 6 9.01 -20.46 2.13
N ALA A 7 9.86 -21.43 2.48
CA ALA A 7 10.85 -21.26 3.53
C ALA A 7 11.91 -20.20 3.17
N ILE A 8 12.39 -20.22 1.92
CA ILE A 8 13.34 -19.23 1.40
C ILE A 8 12.74 -17.82 1.47
N LEU A 9 11.51 -17.63 0.98
CA LEU A 9 10.82 -16.34 1.04
C LEU A 9 10.57 -15.88 2.48
N ALA A 10 10.28 -16.82 3.38
CA ALA A 10 10.09 -16.52 4.80
C ALA A 10 11.38 -16.03 5.47
N ASP A 11 12.53 -16.60 5.14
CA ASP A 11 13.81 -16.15 5.69
C ASP A 11 14.26 -14.82 5.04
N PHE A 12 13.95 -14.58 3.77
CA PHE A 12 14.32 -13.35 3.07
C PHE A 12 13.56 -12.10 3.57
N PHE A 13 12.24 -12.21 3.79
CA PHE A 13 11.39 -11.05 4.13
C PHE A 13 11.16 -10.84 5.62
N ARG A 14 11.47 -11.81 6.50
CA ARG A 14 11.14 -11.71 7.92
C ARG A 14 11.84 -10.52 8.59
N ASP A 15 11.04 -9.62 9.16
CA ASP A 15 11.50 -8.39 9.83
C ASP A 15 12.55 -7.59 9.04
N ASN A 16 12.51 -7.69 7.71
CA ASN A 16 13.49 -7.09 6.82
C ASN A 16 12.81 -6.04 5.92
N PRO A 17 12.54 -4.83 6.43
CA PRO A 17 11.90 -3.78 5.65
C PRO A 17 12.72 -3.40 4.41
N ALA A 18 14.05 -3.54 4.44
CA ALA A 18 14.94 -3.27 3.32
C ALA A 18 14.77 -4.27 2.16
N ALA A 19 14.35 -5.51 2.43
CA ALA A 19 13.98 -6.49 1.41
C ALA A 19 12.51 -6.37 0.99
N ILE A 20 11.61 -6.10 1.94
CA ILE A 20 10.17 -5.97 1.68
C ILE A 20 9.86 -4.79 0.75
N ALA A 21 10.45 -3.63 1.02
CA ALA A 21 10.19 -2.38 0.30
C ALA A 21 10.42 -2.48 -1.23
N PRO A 22 11.61 -2.88 -1.72
CA PRO A 22 11.83 -3.01 -3.17
C PRO A 22 10.94 -4.09 -3.78
N TYR A 23 10.69 -5.20 -3.08
CA TYR A 23 9.80 -6.25 -3.57
C TYR A 23 8.36 -5.75 -3.75
N LEU A 24 7.78 -5.11 -2.75
CA LEU A 24 6.42 -4.57 -2.86
C LEU A 24 6.34 -3.45 -3.90
N SER A 25 7.37 -2.60 -3.99
CA SER A 25 7.48 -1.58 -5.03
C SER A 25 7.41 -2.17 -6.43
N GLU A 26 8.10 -3.28 -6.67
CA GLU A 26 8.05 -3.99 -7.96
C GLU A 26 6.65 -4.54 -8.22
N THR A 27 6.01 -5.18 -7.24
CA THR A 27 4.64 -5.71 -7.41
C THR A 27 3.58 -4.64 -7.63
N MET A 28 3.85 -3.39 -7.23
CA MET A 28 2.95 -2.25 -7.40
C MET A 28 3.32 -1.37 -8.61
N LYS A 29 4.41 -1.67 -9.32
CA LYS A 29 4.98 -0.84 -10.39
C LYS A 29 3.95 -0.52 -11.47
N GLU A 30 3.22 -1.54 -11.92
CA GLU A 30 2.25 -1.47 -13.02
C GLU A 30 0.84 -1.07 -12.57
N ASN A 31 0.65 -0.70 -11.29
CA ASN A 31 -0.66 -0.48 -10.68
C ASN A 31 -1.64 -1.68 -10.84
N ASP A 32 -1.11 -2.89 -11.06
CA ASP A 32 -1.92 -4.10 -11.15
C ASP A 32 -2.37 -4.58 -9.77
N PHE A 33 -3.68 -4.72 -9.59
CA PHE A 33 -4.25 -5.09 -8.31
C PHE A 33 -3.93 -6.54 -7.92
N ASP A 34 -3.90 -7.47 -8.88
CA ASP A 34 -3.65 -8.88 -8.59
C ASP A 34 -2.20 -9.14 -8.19
N ALA A 35 -1.24 -8.48 -8.85
CA ALA A 35 0.17 -8.46 -8.50
C ALA A 35 0.37 -7.86 -7.10
N ALA A 36 -0.18 -6.68 -6.84
CA ALA A 36 -0.09 -6.04 -5.52
C ALA A 36 -0.70 -6.90 -4.40
N ARG A 37 -1.89 -7.48 -4.63
CA ARG A 37 -2.55 -8.38 -3.67
C ARG A 37 -1.71 -9.63 -3.39
N THR A 38 -1.08 -10.20 -4.42
CA THR A 38 -0.21 -11.36 -4.30
C THR A 38 1.06 -11.03 -3.51
N GLY A 39 1.70 -9.90 -3.82
CA GLY A 39 2.89 -9.42 -3.10
C GLY A 39 2.62 -9.20 -1.62
N LEU A 40 1.52 -8.51 -1.28
CA LEU A 40 1.09 -8.29 0.11
C LEU A 40 0.86 -9.62 0.86
N SER A 41 0.23 -10.60 0.20
CA SER A 41 0.00 -11.93 0.78
C SER A 41 1.30 -12.67 1.06
N LEU A 42 2.25 -12.66 0.12
CA LEU A 42 3.54 -13.32 0.27
C LEU A 42 4.35 -12.71 1.42
N VAL A 43 4.45 -11.38 1.47
CA VAL A 43 5.16 -10.66 2.55
C VAL A 43 4.50 -10.94 3.90
N MET A 44 3.17 -10.88 4.01
CA MET A 44 2.45 -11.19 5.24
C MET A 44 2.73 -12.63 5.70
N GLN A 45 2.69 -13.60 4.79
CA GLN A 45 2.93 -15.02 5.11
C GLN A 45 4.38 -15.32 5.52
N ALA A 46 5.34 -14.50 5.09
CA ALA A 46 6.74 -14.62 5.48
C ALA A 46 7.00 -14.22 6.95
N GLN A 47 6.11 -13.41 7.55
CA GLN A 47 6.26 -12.94 8.93
C GLN A 47 5.77 -13.96 9.96
N ASN A 48 6.09 -13.69 11.24
CA ASN A 48 5.31 -14.25 12.34
C ASN A 48 3.92 -13.59 12.36
N VAL A 49 2.95 -14.22 11.71
CA VAL A 49 1.60 -13.64 11.50
C VAL A 49 0.88 -13.30 12.81
N GLN A 50 1.15 -14.02 13.90
CA GLN A 50 0.56 -13.69 15.20
C GLN A 50 1.08 -12.34 15.72
N MET A 51 2.39 -12.12 15.62
CA MET A 51 3.02 -10.86 16.02
C MET A 51 2.67 -9.73 15.06
N LEU A 52 2.72 -10.00 13.75
CA LEU A 52 2.32 -9.02 12.73
C LEU A 52 0.88 -8.53 12.96
N ALA A 53 -0.05 -9.43 13.26
CA ALA A 53 -1.42 -9.06 13.57
C ALA A 53 -1.51 -8.19 14.82
N ARG A 54 -0.77 -8.54 15.89
CA ARG A 54 -0.71 -7.73 17.12
C ARG A 54 -0.19 -6.33 16.85
N ASP A 55 0.91 -6.21 16.12
CA ASP A 55 1.56 -4.94 15.79
C ASP A 55 0.67 -4.07 14.90
N ALA A 56 -0.02 -4.69 13.94
CA ALA A 56 -1.03 -4.03 13.11
C ALA A 56 -2.33 -3.70 13.87
N GLY A 57 -2.46 -4.09 15.15
CA GLY A 57 -3.68 -3.95 15.94
C GLY A 57 -4.88 -4.70 15.34
N LEU A 58 -4.63 -5.85 14.71
CA LEU A 58 -5.59 -6.72 14.05
C LEU A 58 -5.69 -8.07 14.76
N ARG A 59 -6.86 -8.70 14.68
CA ARG A 59 -6.98 -10.12 15.01
C ARG A 59 -6.32 -10.95 13.90
N ARG A 60 -5.72 -12.08 14.27
CA ARG A 60 -4.98 -12.97 13.34
C ARG A 60 -5.85 -13.45 12.18
N ASP A 61 -7.09 -13.84 12.46
CA ASP A 61 -8.08 -14.26 11.47
C ASP A 61 -8.46 -13.11 10.52
N ALA A 62 -8.63 -11.90 11.05
CA ALA A 62 -8.87 -10.71 10.23
C ALA A 62 -7.68 -10.41 9.30
N LEU A 63 -6.44 -10.56 9.78
CA LEU A 63 -5.26 -10.36 8.95
C LEU A 63 -5.22 -11.35 7.78
N TYR A 64 -5.46 -12.64 8.02
CA TYR A 64 -5.53 -13.64 6.95
C TYR A 64 -6.70 -13.41 6.00
N ARG A 65 -7.88 -13.02 6.51
CA ARG A 65 -9.03 -12.73 5.66
C ARG A 65 -8.73 -11.58 4.71
N THR A 66 -8.03 -10.55 5.20
CA THR A 66 -7.71 -9.35 4.42
C THR A 66 -6.53 -9.56 3.47
N PHE A 67 -5.42 -10.11 3.96
CA PHE A 67 -4.17 -10.20 3.20
C PHE A 67 -3.85 -11.61 2.72
N GLY A 68 -4.75 -12.58 2.88
CA GLY A 68 -4.59 -13.94 2.36
C GLY A 68 -4.80 -14.06 0.84
N GLY A 69 -4.91 -12.95 0.11
CA GLY A 69 -5.00 -12.92 -1.34
C GLY A 69 -6.40 -13.09 -1.94
N ARG A 70 -7.47 -12.99 -1.12
CA ARG A 70 -8.85 -13.23 -1.59
C ARG A 70 -9.71 -11.99 -1.74
N ILE A 71 -9.48 -10.97 -0.91
CA ILE A 71 -10.29 -9.75 -0.91
C ILE A 71 -9.47 -8.54 -1.32
N ASP A 72 -10.15 -7.48 -1.72
CA ASP A 72 -9.56 -6.17 -1.96
C ASP A 72 -9.45 -5.40 -0.64
N PRO A 73 -8.23 -5.22 -0.09
CA PRO A 73 -8.05 -4.59 1.20
C PRO A 73 -8.40 -3.11 1.15
N GLN A 74 -8.99 -2.62 2.23
CA GLN A 74 -9.20 -1.21 2.49
C GLN A 74 -7.87 -0.51 2.82
N LEU A 75 -7.77 0.77 2.49
CA LEU A 75 -6.59 1.60 2.75
C LEU A 75 -6.19 1.58 4.22
N SER A 76 -7.14 1.73 5.15
CA SER A 76 -6.82 1.70 6.58
C SER A 76 -6.11 0.40 7.00
N ARG A 77 -6.46 -0.73 6.39
CA ARG A 77 -5.84 -2.03 6.67
C ARG A 77 -4.43 -2.08 6.11
N ILE A 78 -4.22 -1.56 4.90
CA ILE A 78 -2.92 -1.53 4.23
C ILE A 78 -1.95 -0.67 5.03
N LEU A 79 -2.37 0.52 5.45
CA LEU A 79 -1.55 1.41 6.28
C LEU A 79 -1.15 0.76 7.60
N ARG A 80 -2.06 0.04 8.27
CA ARG A 80 -1.75 -0.72 9.49
C ARG A 80 -0.78 -1.87 9.24
N LEU A 81 -0.89 -2.55 8.10
CA LEU A 81 0.05 -3.59 7.70
C LEU A 81 1.44 -2.99 7.43
N PHE A 82 1.51 -1.88 6.69
CA PHE A 82 2.75 -1.17 6.40
C PHE A 82 3.43 -0.67 7.66
N ASP A 83 2.67 -0.08 8.58
CA ASP A 83 3.17 0.35 9.89
C ASP A 83 3.79 -0.81 10.67
N ALA A 84 3.11 -1.96 10.71
CA ALA A 84 3.63 -3.15 11.35
C ALA A 84 4.90 -3.67 10.63
N LEU A 85 4.96 -3.60 9.31
CA LEU A 85 6.13 -4.03 8.53
C LEU A 85 7.30 -3.03 8.56
N ASN A 86 7.17 -1.88 9.22
CA ASN A 86 8.13 -0.77 9.18
C ASN A 86 8.43 -0.33 7.75
N VAL A 87 7.38 -0.18 6.94
CA VAL A 87 7.46 0.41 5.60
C VAL A 87 6.37 1.46 5.47
N GLN A 88 6.45 2.29 4.43
CA GLN A 88 5.39 3.23 4.10
C GLN A 88 5.22 3.35 2.58
N ALA A 89 4.06 3.82 2.16
CA ALA A 89 3.81 4.19 0.78
C ALA A 89 4.44 5.56 0.46
N CYS A 90 5.03 5.64 -0.72
CA CYS A 90 5.43 6.86 -1.41
C CYS A 90 4.72 6.86 -2.76
N VAL A 91 4.39 8.04 -3.29
CA VAL A 91 3.79 8.16 -4.63
C VAL A 91 4.77 8.89 -5.53
N VAL A 92 5.06 8.30 -6.68
CA VAL A 92 5.94 8.88 -7.70
C VAL A 92 5.27 8.86 -9.05
N ARG A 93 5.80 9.64 -9.98
CA ARG A 93 5.43 9.53 -11.38
C ARG A 93 5.78 8.13 -11.92
N ALA A 94 4.86 7.55 -12.67
CA ALA A 94 5.17 6.40 -13.52
C ALA A 94 6.15 6.84 -14.62
N ASP A 95 6.97 5.92 -15.13
CA ASP A 95 8.00 6.27 -16.11
C ASP A 95 7.34 6.82 -17.39
N PRO A 96 7.71 8.02 -17.88
CA PRO A 96 7.14 8.60 -19.10
C PRO A 96 7.35 7.74 -20.34
N SER A 97 8.38 6.88 -20.36
CA SER A 97 8.66 5.97 -21.48
C SER A 97 7.65 4.83 -21.62
N GLU A 98 6.85 4.58 -20.58
CA GLU A 98 5.83 3.52 -20.55
C GLU A 98 4.42 4.06 -20.88
N VAL A 99 4.22 5.39 -20.91
CA VAL A 99 2.89 6.00 -21.09
C VAL A 99 2.74 6.68 -22.45
N GLN A 100 1.87 6.11 -23.30
CA GLN A 100 1.78 6.45 -24.72
C GLN A 100 1.22 7.85 -25.06
N SER A 101 0.80 8.65 -24.08
CA SER A 101 0.54 10.10 -24.19
C SER A 101 0.27 10.68 -22.80
N ALA A 102 0.81 11.87 -22.49
CA ALA A 102 0.42 12.61 -21.29
C ALA A 102 -1.10 12.94 -21.35
N PRO A 103 -1.84 12.90 -20.23
CA PRO A 103 -3.26 13.21 -20.24
C PRO A 103 -3.42 14.69 -20.59
N SER A 104 -4.21 15.00 -21.62
CA SER A 104 -4.38 16.37 -22.14
C SER A 104 -5.07 17.33 -21.17
N TRP A 105 -5.53 16.84 -20.02
CA TRP A 105 -6.32 17.59 -19.04
C TRP A 105 -5.51 18.17 -17.87
N THR A 106 -4.18 18.01 -17.84
CA THR A 106 -3.32 18.56 -16.78
C THR A 106 -1.92 18.91 -17.30
N ALA A 107 -1.31 19.95 -16.72
CA ALA A 107 0.04 20.36 -17.05
C ALA A 107 1.07 19.30 -16.56
N PRO A 108 2.18 19.06 -17.29
CA PRO A 108 3.16 18.02 -16.94
C PRO A 108 3.84 18.17 -15.57
N ASP A 109 3.96 19.39 -15.06
CA ASP A 109 4.54 19.76 -13.77
C ASP A 109 3.58 19.52 -12.59
N ALA A 110 2.27 19.53 -12.84
CA ALA A 110 1.25 19.29 -11.82
C ALA A 110 1.34 17.88 -11.23
N PHE A 111 1.74 16.89 -12.04
CA PHE A 111 1.93 15.50 -11.59
C PHE A 111 2.94 15.36 -10.46
N GLU A 112 4.03 16.13 -10.51
CA GLU A 112 5.05 16.12 -9.45
C GLU A 112 4.48 16.71 -8.15
N GLY A 113 3.68 17.78 -8.25
CA GLY A 113 2.95 18.35 -7.12
C GLY A 113 1.99 17.36 -6.48
N PHE A 114 1.24 16.60 -7.29
CA PHE A 114 0.32 15.57 -6.79
C PHE A 114 1.06 14.40 -6.15
N ALA A 115 2.14 13.91 -6.76
CA ALA A 115 2.99 12.87 -6.21
C ALA A 115 3.56 13.27 -4.85
N LYS A 116 4.06 14.50 -4.73
CA LYS A 116 4.56 15.07 -3.47
C LYS A 116 3.44 15.14 -2.41
N ARG A 117 2.27 15.66 -2.78
CA ARG A 117 1.14 15.81 -1.86
C ARG A 117 0.64 14.46 -1.33
N LEU A 118 0.52 13.47 -2.20
CA LEU A 118 0.16 12.11 -1.82
C LEU A 118 1.25 11.50 -0.94
N THR A 119 2.53 11.60 -1.32
CA THR A 119 3.65 11.12 -0.50
C THR A 119 3.62 11.68 0.92
N GLN A 120 3.33 12.98 1.06
CA GLN A 120 3.15 13.60 2.38
C GLN A 120 1.96 13.01 3.15
N GLY A 121 0.83 12.76 2.48
CA GLY A 121 -0.35 12.16 3.13
C GLY A 121 -0.18 10.70 3.52
N PHE A 122 0.57 9.94 2.73
CA PHE A 122 0.90 8.54 3.04
C PHE A 122 2.03 8.39 4.07
N ALA A 123 2.75 9.48 4.38
CA ALA A 123 3.81 9.47 5.36
C ALA A 123 3.28 9.01 6.74
N SER A 124 4.12 8.27 7.46
CA SER A 124 3.79 7.77 8.82
C SER A 124 2.54 6.86 8.90
N ASN A 125 2.01 6.38 7.76
CA ASN A 125 0.88 5.47 7.68
C ASN A 125 -0.40 5.96 8.40
N ARG A 126 -0.66 7.28 8.40
CA ARG A 126 -1.82 7.90 9.07
C ARG A 126 -3.03 7.92 8.13
N PHE A 127 -4.09 7.21 8.51
CA PHE A 127 -5.29 7.05 7.67
C PHE A 127 -5.95 8.38 7.28
N GLU A 128 -6.19 9.26 8.25
CA GLU A 128 -6.85 10.56 8.00
C GLU A 128 -6.04 11.44 7.05
N GLU A 129 -4.72 11.46 7.20
CA GLU A 129 -3.82 12.24 6.34
C GLU A 129 -3.78 11.69 4.91
N ALA A 130 -3.77 10.36 4.76
CA ALA A 130 -3.79 9.69 3.47
C ALA A 130 -5.11 9.92 2.72
N VAL A 131 -6.25 9.81 3.42
CA VAL A 131 -7.58 10.07 2.84
C VAL A 131 -7.74 11.53 2.45
N LEU A 132 -7.28 12.46 3.28
CA LEU A 132 -7.30 13.89 2.97
C LEU A 132 -6.46 14.20 1.73
N ALA A 133 -5.25 13.64 1.63
CA ALA A 133 -4.38 13.82 0.46
C ALA A 133 -5.03 13.28 -0.82
N LEU A 134 -5.64 12.09 -0.76
CA LEU A 134 -6.37 11.51 -1.88
C LEU A 134 -7.54 12.42 -2.30
N LYS A 135 -8.31 12.93 -1.34
CA LYS A 135 -9.42 13.85 -1.61
C LYS A 135 -8.96 15.11 -2.32
N GLU A 136 -7.93 15.78 -1.78
CA GLU A 136 -7.40 17.02 -2.35
C GLU A 136 -6.91 16.81 -3.78
N VAL A 137 -6.12 15.74 -4.02
CA VAL A 137 -5.54 15.47 -5.33
C VAL A 137 -6.57 15.03 -6.36
N VAL A 138 -7.56 14.21 -5.98
CA VAL A 138 -8.59 13.72 -6.90
C VAL A 138 -9.60 14.81 -7.25
N LEU A 139 -10.05 15.59 -6.26
CA LEU A 139 -11.11 16.57 -6.45
C LEU A 139 -10.60 17.93 -6.95
N SER A 140 -9.29 18.19 -6.96
CA SER A 140 -8.72 19.37 -7.61
C SER A 140 -8.64 19.25 -9.15
N GLN A 141 -8.98 18.09 -9.72
CA GLN A 141 -8.90 17.82 -11.17
C GLN A 141 -10.24 17.94 -11.89
N ASN A 142 -10.20 17.81 -13.21
CA ASN A 142 -11.38 17.42 -13.98
C ASN A 142 -11.79 15.97 -13.64
N VAL A 143 -12.61 15.84 -12.59
CA VAL A 143 -13.08 14.54 -12.08
C VAL A 143 -13.77 13.70 -13.16
N SER A 144 -14.40 14.31 -14.18
CA SER A 144 -15.04 13.54 -15.27
C SER A 144 -14.01 12.85 -16.15
N ALA A 145 -12.96 13.57 -16.53
CA ALA A 145 -11.88 13.04 -17.36
C ALA A 145 -11.12 11.94 -16.60
N LEU A 146 -10.78 12.20 -15.34
CA LEU A 146 -10.12 11.23 -14.46
C LEU A 146 -10.97 9.97 -14.25
N ALA A 147 -12.29 10.12 -14.05
CA ALA A 147 -13.22 9.01 -13.90
C ALA A 147 -13.29 8.13 -15.16
N ARG A 148 -13.38 8.75 -16.34
CA ARG A 148 -13.35 8.05 -17.64
C ARG A 148 -12.04 7.25 -17.79
N GLU A 149 -10.91 7.89 -17.50
CA GLU A 149 -9.59 7.28 -17.64
C GLU A 149 -9.38 6.11 -16.66
N ALA A 150 -9.82 6.26 -15.42
CA ALA A 150 -9.73 5.21 -14.39
C ALA A 150 -10.75 4.07 -14.60
N GLY A 151 -11.71 4.21 -15.52
CA GLY A 151 -12.84 3.28 -15.67
C GLY A 151 -13.72 3.22 -14.42
N ILE A 152 -13.93 4.36 -13.76
CA ILE A 152 -14.74 4.51 -12.55
C ILE A 152 -15.89 5.46 -12.87
N GLU A 153 -17.12 5.15 -12.44
CA GLU A 153 -18.22 6.11 -12.58
C GLU A 153 -17.92 7.41 -11.83
N ARG A 154 -18.21 8.56 -12.45
CA ARG A 154 -17.98 9.89 -11.84
C ARG A 154 -18.60 9.99 -10.43
N ARG A 155 -19.83 9.50 -10.24
CA ARG A 155 -20.50 9.49 -8.93
C ARG A 155 -19.73 8.66 -7.89
N SER A 156 -19.21 7.51 -8.31
CA SER A 156 -18.38 6.64 -7.47
C SER A 156 -17.06 7.32 -7.08
N MET A 157 -16.52 8.19 -7.93
CA MET A 157 -15.32 8.98 -7.61
C MET A 157 -15.57 9.91 -6.41
N TYR A 158 -16.64 10.70 -6.43
CA TYR A 158 -17.00 11.57 -5.30
C TYR A 158 -17.33 10.78 -4.03
N LYS A 159 -18.03 9.66 -4.15
CA LYS A 159 -18.36 8.82 -2.99
C LYS A 159 -17.12 8.23 -2.32
N THR A 160 -16.15 7.77 -3.12
CA THR A 160 -14.96 7.06 -2.64
C THR A 160 -13.88 8.02 -2.17
N PHE A 161 -13.61 9.07 -2.95
CA PHE A 161 -12.51 10.02 -2.70
C PHE A 161 -13.02 11.35 -2.12
N GLY A 162 -14.26 11.42 -1.66
CA GLY A 162 -14.82 12.59 -0.96
C GLY A 162 -14.31 12.77 0.47
N GLY A 163 -13.58 11.77 1.00
CA GLY A 163 -12.96 11.80 2.33
C GLY A 163 -13.77 11.12 3.44
N ALA A 164 -14.95 10.59 3.14
CA ALA A 164 -15.85 9.97 4.13
C ALA A 164 -15.84 8.43 4.11
N VAL A 165 -15.20 7.83 3.10
CA VAL A 165 -15.15 6.38 2.88
C VAL A 165 -13.71 5.93 2.91
N ASP A 166 -13.47 4.74 3.48
CA ASP A 166 -12.17 4.06 3.41
C ASP A 166 -12.02 3.37 2.03
N PRO A 167 -11.18 3.91 1.13
CA PRO A 167 -11.10 3.42 -0.24
C PRO A 167 -10.38 2.06 -0.30
N ASN A 168 -10.83 1.21 -1.21
CA ASN A 168 -10.15 -0.05 -1.52
C ASN A 168 -8.88 0.17 -2.35
N LEU A 169 -7.90 -0.74 -2.22
CA LEU A 169 -6.63 -0.69 -2.96
C LEU A 169 -6.86 -0.62 -4.47
N SER A 170 -7.73 -1.46 -5.03
CA SER A 170 -7.97 -1.48 -6.48
C SER A 170 -8.44 -0.13 -7.02
N ARG A 171 -9.25 0.61 -6.23
CA ARG A 171 -9.74 1.94 -6.61
C ARG A 171 -8.62 2.97 -6.58
N ILE A 172 -7.75 2.90 -5.57
CA ILE A 172 -6.58 3.78 -5.47
C ILE A 172 -5.64 3.55 -6.64
N LEU A 173 -5.29 2.28 -6.93
CA LEU A 173 -4.39 1.94 -8.04
C LEU A 173 -4.94 2.40 -9.39
N LYS A 174 -6.24 2.24 -9.66
CA LYS A 174 -6.88 2.76 -10.88
C LYS A 174 -6.76 4.28 -11.03
N VAL A 175 -6.97 5.01 -9.94
CA VAL A 175 -6.82 6.48 -9.95
C VAL A 175 -5.38 6.88 -10.15
N LEU A 176 -4.43 6.24 -9.47
CA LEU A 176 -3.00 6.52 -9.67
C LEU A 176 -2.58 6.25 -11.11
N ALA A 177 -2.98 5.11 -11.69
CA ALA A 177 -2.71 4.79 -13.09
C ALA A 177 -3.26 5.85 -14.05
N ALA A 178 -4.51 6.29 -13.85
CA ALA A 178 -5.13 7.35 -14.65
C ALA A 178 -4.43 8.72 -14.49
N MET A 179 -3.71 8.92 -13.40
CA MET A 179 -2.89 10.11 -13.12
C MET A 179 -1.41 9.92 -13.50
N GLN A 180 -1.03 8.79 -14.11
CA GLN A 180 0.37 8.45 -14.39
C GLN A 180 1.26 8.46 -13.13
N LEU A 181 0.67 8.07 -12.01
CA LEU A 181 1.33 7.91 -10.73
C LEU A 181 1.35 6.43 -10.36
N ARG A 182 2.27 6.06 -9.48
CA ARG A 182 2.35 4.70 -8.91
C ARG A 182 2.79 4.72 -7.46
N LEU A 183 2.42 3.67 -6.74
CA LEU A 183 2.91 3.45 -5.38
C LEU A 183 4.32 2.85 -5.43
N LEU A 184 5.22 3.46 -4.65
CA LEU A 184 6.46 2.86 -4.19
C LEU A 184 6.32 2.55 -2.70
N VAL A 185 6.98 1.50 -2.25
CA VAL A 185 7.10 1.16 -0.84
C VAL A 185 8.53 1.43 -0.41
N VAL A 186 8.70 2.23 0.63
CA VAL A 186 10.02 2.59 1.18
C VAL A 186 10.13 2.10 2.62
N PRO A 187 11.33 1.66 3.06
CA PRO A 187 11.53 1.27 4.46
C PRO A 187 11.43 2.49 5.37
N LEU A 188 10.78 2.31 6.52
CA LEU A 188 10.85 3.25 7.63
C LEU A 188 12.08 2.94 8.49
N PRO A 189 12.67 3.94 9.18
CA PRO A 189 13.71 3.69 10.15
C PRO A 189 13.23 2.65 11.19
N HIS A 190 14.11 1.71 11.52
CA HIS A 190 13.79 0.55 12.33
C HIS A 190 13.25 0.98 13.70
N ARG A 191 12.07 0.50 14.09
CA ARG A 191 11.58 0.66 15.48
C ARG A 191 12.49 -0.15 16.39
N SER A 192 12.89 0.41 17.53
CA SER A 192 13.74 -0.22 18.56
C SER A 192 13.10 -1.42 19.30
N GLY A 193 12.12 -2.09 18.68
CA GLY A 193 11.48 -3.28 19.23
C GLY A 193 12.32 -4.53 19.06
N LEU A 194 12.06 -5.54 19.91
CA LEU A 194 12.65 -6.87 19.72
C LEU A 194 12.21 -7.45 18.36
N PRO A 195 13.12 -8.10 17.61
CA PRO A 195 12.76 -8.83 16.39
C PRO A 195 11.63 -9.82 16.66
N ARG A 196 10.73 -10.03 15.70
CA ARG A 196 9.65 -11.01 15.87
C ARG A 196 10.28 -12.40 15.94
N PRO A 197 9.85 -13.24 16.88
CA PRO A 197 10.34 -14.60 16.97
C PRO A 197 10.02 -15.38 15.69
N LYS A 198 10.94 -16.26 15.27
CA LYS A 198 10.78 -17.09 14.06
C LYS A 198 9.52 -17.97 14.13
N LEU A 199 9.26 -18.57 15.28
CA LEU A 199 8.10 -19.41 15.59
C LEU A 199 7.58 -19.13 17.01
N GLY A 200 6.29 -19.44 17.23
CA GLY A 200 5.71 -19.48 18.58
C GLY A 200 5.24 -18.13 19.15
N ARG A 201 4.78 -18.19 20.40
CA ARG A 201 4.29 -17.06 21.20
C ARG A 201 5.48 -16.14 21.57
N PRO A 202 5.31 -14.81 21.62
CA PRO A 202 6.37 -13.93 22.08
C PRO A 202 6.88 -14.35 23.47
N PRO A 203 8.20 -14.26 23.74
CA PRO A 203 8.72 -14.43 25.08
C PRO A 203 7.99 -13.47 26.03
N LYS A 204 7.62 -13.94 27.23
CA LYS A 204 7.05 -13.05 28.25
C LYS A 204 8.07 -11.93 28.49
N ALA A 205 7.61 -10.68 28.43
CA ALA A 205 8.42 -9.57 28.89
C ALA A 205 8.87 -9.87 30.33
N PRO A 206 10.13 -9.57 30.70
CA PRO A 206 10.56 -9.69 32.09
C PRO A 206 9.59 -8.85 32.94
N LYS A 207 9.09 -9.42 34.04
CA LYS A 207 8.34 -8.64 35.01
C LYS A 207 9.29 -7.56 35.53
N ALA A 208 8.88 -6.29 35.38
CA ALA A 208 9.51 -5.18 36.07
C ALA A 208 9.36 -5.36 37.59
#